data_AF-A0A7Z9F2N3-F1
#
_entry.id   AF-A0A7Z9F2N3-F1
#
_cell.length_a   1.000
_cell.length_b   1.000
_cell.length_c   1.000
_cell.angle_alpha   90.00
_cell.angle_beta   90.00
_cell.angle_gamma   90.00
#
_symmetry.space_group_name_H-M   'P 1'
#
loop_
_entity.id
_entity.type
_entity.pdbx_description
1 polymer ?
#
loop_
_entity_poly.entity_id
_entity_poly.type
_entity_poly.pdbx_seq_one_letter_code
_entity_poly.pdbx_strand_id
1 'polypeptide(L)'
;PKEVEAHIFLAPNAIDYSGYPDCRPEYYEKMRESLELGSKLWTQYKVHINVETPIIELSKAEIAELGKRIQAPIEHTWSCYKGGNEPCGGCDSCILRAKGYEEAGFPDPLLVKLGKA
;
A
#
# COMPACT_ATOMS: atom_id res chain seq x y z
N PRO A 1 23.25 18.55 -7.47
CA PRO A 1 22.10 17.62 -7.33
C PRO A 1 21.12 17.58 -8.52
N LYS A 2 21.52 17.97 -9.74
CA LYS A 2 20.63 17.91 -10.91
C LYS A 2 20.13 16.48 -11.24
N GLU A 3 20.75 15.47 -10.62
CA GLU A 3 20.44 14.04 -10.76
C GLU A 3 19.79 13.45 -9.51
N VAL A 4 19.46 14.27 -8.50
CA VAL A 4 18.83 13.79 -7.26
C VAL A 4 17.32 13.84 -7.42
N GLU A 5 16.69 12.68 -7.24
CA GLU A 5 15.25 12.55 -7.11
C GLU A 5 14.89 12.16 -5.67
N ALA A 6 13.85 12.79 -5.11
CA ALA A 6 13.37 12.49 -3.78
C ALA A 6 11.95 11.93 -3.87
N HIS A 7 11.78 10.69 -3.42
CA HIS A 7 10.52 9.97 -3.47
C HIS A 7 10.15 9.47 -2.07
N ILE A 8 8.87 9.57 -1.73
CA ILE A 8 8.27 8.97 -0.53
C ILE A 8 7.11 8.13 -1.02
N PHE A 9 7.21 6.81 -0.86
CA PHE A 9 6.14 5.88 -1.20
C PHE A 9 5.26 5.61 0.01
N LEU A 10 3.96 5.77 -0.18
CA LEU A 10 2.93 5.49 0.82
C LEU A 10 1.91 4.54 0.19
N ALA A 11 1.31 3.69 1.03
CA ALA A 11 0.36 2.67 0.59
C ALA A 11 -1.05 2.87 1.20
N PRO A 12 -1.64 4.08 1.19
CA PRO A 12 -3.02 4.26 1.59
C PRO A 12 -3.96 3.65 0.55
N ASN A 13 -5.21 3.43 0.93
CA ASN A 13 -6.24 2.98 0.01
C ASN A 13 -7.53 3.76 0.25
N ALA A 14 -8.05 4.39 -0.80
CA ALA A 14 -9.25 5.22 -0.73
C ALA A 14 -10.55 4.42 -1.01
N ILE A 15 -10.44 3.25 -1.66
CA ILE A 15 -11.59 2.45 -2.10
C ILE A 15 -12.22 1.67 -0.95
N ASP A 16 -11.41 1.08 -0.06
CA ASP A 16 -11.88 0.19 1.01
C ASP A 16 -12.58 0.92 2.18
N TYR A 17 -13.15 2.10 1.89
CA TYR A 17 -14.13 2.88 2.63
C TYR A 17 -14.09 2.70 4.14
N SER A 18 -13.01 3.19 4.73
CA SER A 18 -12.97 3.46 6.17
C SER A 18 -13.50 4.88 6.48
N GLY A 19 -13.71 5.73 5.45
CA GLY A 19 -14.13 7.12 5.62
C GLY A 19 -13.03 8.04 6.16
N TYR A 20 -11.79 7.55 6.21
CA TYR A 20 -10.63 8.26 6.75
C TYR A 20 -10.24 9.40 5.81
N PRO A 21 -10.36 10.68 6.24
CA PRO A 21 -10.12 11.83 5.38
C PRO A 21 -8.66 11.96 4.95
N ASP A 22 -7.74 11.32 5.67
CA ASP A 22 -6.30 11.27 5.41
C ASP A 22 -5.89 10.24 4.35
N CYS A 23 -6.81 9.40 3.85
CA CYS A 23 -6.52 8.46 2.76
C CYS A 23 -6.89 8.99 1.37
N ARG A 24 -7.26 10.27 1.25
CA ARG A 24 -7.68 10.88 -0.02
C ARG A 24 -6.50 11.45 -0.81
N PRO A 25 -6.51 11.43 -2.15
CA PRO A 25 -5.43 12.01 -2.95
C PRO A 25 -5.11 13.47 -2.58
N GLU A 26 -6.11 14.31 -2.29
CA GLU A 26 -5.89 15.72 -2.00
C GLU A 26 -5.11 15.95 -0.69
N TYR A 27 -5.22 15.03 0.27
CA TYR A 27 -4.43 15.09 1.51
C TYR A 27 -2.94 14.94 1.21
N TYR A 28 -2.57 14.04 0.32
CA TYR A 28 -1.16 13.79 -0.03
C TYR A 28 -0.55 14.92 -0.85
N GLU A 29 -1.32 15.63 -1.67
CA GLU A 29 -0.86 16.86 -2.31
C GLU A 29 -0.50 17.95 -1.29
N LYS A 30 -1.33 18.12 -0.25
CA LYS A 30 -1.04 19.07 0.84
C LYS A 30 0.10 18.62 1.74
N MET A 31 0.24 17.32 1.95
CA MET A 31 1.41 16.76 2.62
C MET A 31 2.69 17.07 1.84
N ARG A 32 2.70 16.89 0.52
CA ARG A 32 3.83 17.21 -0.35
C ARG A 32 4.25 18.67 -0.22
N GLU A 33 3.30 19.60 -0.34
CA GLU A 33 3.57 21.04 -0.18
C GLU A 33 4.22 21.35 1.19
N SER A 34 3.70 20.75 2.26
CA SER A 34 4.25 20.92 3.62
C SER A 34 5.67 20.38 3.76
N LEU A 35 5.93 19.18 3.25
CA LEU A 35 7.25 18.54 3.26
C LEU A 35 8.29 19.37 2.48
N GLU A 36 7.89 19.92 1.33
CA GLU A 36 8.74 20.80 0.53
C GLU A 36 9.11 22.07 1.29
N LEU A 37 8.14 22.75 1.91
CA LEU A 37 8.40 23.96 2.71
C LEU A 37 9.34 23.70 3.90
N GLY A 38 9.28 22.51 4.49
CA GLY A 38 10.13 22.11 5.61
C GLY A 38 11.54 21.60 5.24
N SER A 39 11.84 21.44 3.94
CA SER A 39 13.06 20.74 3.48
C SER A 39 14.04 21.64 2.73
N LYS A 40 15.34 21.44 2.95
CA LYS A 40 16.41 22.08 2.14
C LYS A 40 16.39 21.61 0.69
N LEU A 41 15.93 20.38 0.43
CA LEU A 41 15.81 19.82 -0.93
C LEU A 41 15.03 20.79 -1.83
N TRP A 42 13.88 21.26 -1.36
CA TRP A 42 13.09 22.25 -2.07
C TRP A 42 13.59 23.69 -1.84
N THR A 43 13.71 24.12 -0.58
CA THR A 43 13.93 25.54 -0.26
C THR A 43 15.26 26.09 -0.78
N GLN A 44 16.31 25.25 -0.86
CA GLN A 44 17.64 25.65 -1.32
C GLN A 44 18.01 25.05 -2.68
N TYR A 45 17.68 23.77 -2.90
CA TYR A 45 18.18 23.03 -4.06
C TYR A 45 17.16 22.83 -5.19
N LYS A 46 15.90 23.25 -5.00
CA LYS A 46 14.81 23.10 -5.98
C LYS A 46 14.59 21.66 -6.45
N VAL A 47 14.85 20.71 -5.57
CA VAL A 47 14.51 19.29 -5.74
C VAL A 47 13.12 19.07 -5.14
N HIS A 48 12.17 18.65 -5.98
CA HIS A 48 10.83 18.29 -5.55
C HIS A 48 10.84 17.00 -4.72
N ILE A 49 9.94 16.92 -3.75
CA ILE A 49 9.67 15.68 -3.02
C ILE A 49 8.41 15.09 -3.64
N ASN A 50 8.53 13.93 -4.28
CA ASN A 50 7.39 13.23 -4.86
C ASN A 50 6.77 12.33 -3.78
N VAL A 51 5.49 12.57 -3.46
CA VAL A 51 4.72 11.69 -2.57
C VAL A 51 3.91 10.75 -3.46
N GLU A 52 4.32 9.50 -3.51
CA GLU A 52 3.80 8.48 -4.42
C GLU A 52 2.85 7.54 -3.67
N THR A 53 1.62 7.41 -4.18
CA THR A 53 0.57 6.58 -3.57
C THR A 53 0.05 5.52 -4.57
N PRO A 54 0.92 4.59 -5.02
CA PRO A 54 0.69 3.77 -6.21
C PRO A 54 -0.50 2.80 -6.13
N ILE A 55 -1.10 2.63 -4.94
CA ILE A 55 -2.21 1.71 -4.70
C ILE A 55 -3.48 2.40 -4.19
N ILE A 56 -3.51 3.74 -4.15
CA ILE A 56 -4.57 4.50 -3.48
C ILE A 56 -5.95 4.30 -4.13
N GLU A 57 -5.98 4.14 -5.44
CA GLU A 57 -7.18 3.91 -6.26
C GLU A 57 -7.32 2.45 -6.72
N LEU A 58 -6.50 1.53 -6.21
CA LEU A 58 -6.59 0.12 -6.58
C LEU A 58 -7.53 -0.64 -5.64
N SER A 59 -8.35 -1.53 -6.18
CA SER A 59 -9.05 -2.55 -5.41
C SER A 59 -8.09 -3.58 -4.80
N LYS A 60 -8.55 -4.39 -3.84
CA LYS A 60 -7.73 -5.48 -3.27
C LYS A 60 -7.28 -6.51 -4.32
N ALA A 61 -8.12 -6.77 -5.33
CA ALA A 61 -7.77 -7.65 -6.44
C ALA A 61 -6.63 -7.05 -7.29
N GLU A 62 -6.76 -5.78 -7.68
CA GLU A 62 -5.71 -5.08 -8.44
C GLU A 62 -4.39 -4.96 -7.65
N ILE A 63 -4.46 -4.78 -6.33
CA ILE A 63 -3.28 -4.81 -5.45
C ILE A 63 -2.62 -6.19 -5.45
N ALA A 64 -3.41 -7.27 -5.38
CA ALA A 64 -2.89 -8.63 -5.46
C ALA A 64 -2.21 -8.88 -6.82
N GLU A 65 -2.87 -8.53 -7.92
CA GLU A 65 -2.31 -8.62 -9.27
C GLU A 65 -1.03 -7.81 -9.43
N LEU A 66 -0.99 -6.58 -8.91
CA LEU A 66 0.20 -5.75 -8.88
C LEU A 66 1.35 -6.45 -8.16
N GLY A 67 1.08 -6.98 -6.95
CA GLY A 67 2.06 -7.72 -6.15
C GLY A 67 2.63 -8.91 -6.92
N LYS A 68 1.77 -9.68 -7.60
CA LYS A 68 2.19 -10.79 -8.47
C LYS A 68 3.05 -10.30 -9.65
N ARG A 69 2.63 -9.23 -10.33
CA ARG A 69 3.32 -8.66 -11.50
C ARG A 69 4.74 -8.20 -11.15
N ILE A 70 4.93 -7.58 -10.00
CA ILE A 70 6.23 -7.07 -9.54
C ILE A 70 7.02 -8.09 -8.71
N GLN A 71 6.51 -9.32 -8.56
CA GLN A 71 7.13 -10.37 -7.75
C GLN A 71 7.40 -9.93 -6.30
N ALA A 72 6.44 -9.22 -5.71
CA ALA A 72 6.51 -8.83 -4.31
C ALA A 72 6.51 -10.08 -3.40
N PRO A 73 7.25 -10.08 -2.28
CA PRO A 73 7.35 -11.23 -1.37
C PRO A 73 6.11 -11.35 -0.46
N ILE A 74 4.93 -11.53 -1.06
CA ILE A 74 3.65 -11.47 -0.35
C ILE A 74 3.50 -12.61 0.68
N GLU A 75 4.17 -13.73 0.48
CA GLU A 75 4.28 -14.86 1.40
C GLU A 75 5.01 -14.54 2.72
N HIS A 76 5.58 -13.34 2.83
CA HIS A 76 6.21 -12.80 4.04
C HIS A 76 5.39 -11.67 4.68
N THR A 77 4.26 -11.29 4.10
CA THR A 77 3.42 -10.21 4.61
C THR A 77 2.42 -10.70 5.66
N TRP A 78 1.91 -9.77 6.46
CA TRP A 78 0.88 -10.04 7.45
C TRP A 78 -0.18 -8.95 7.41
N SER A 79 -1.44 -9.35 7.21
CA SER A 79 -2.58 -8.43 7.22
C SER A 79 -3.48 -8.62 8.44
N CYS A 80 -3.47 -9.80 9.05
CA CYS A 80 -4.40 -10.15 10.12
C CYS A 80 -4.25 -9.21 11.32
N TYR A 81 -5.37 -8.67 11.82
CA TYR A 81 -5.36 -7.83 13.03
C TYR A 81 -5.05 -8.62 14.29
N LYS A 82 -5.27 -9.93 14.26
CA LYS A 82 -4.85 -10.82 15.33
C LYS A 82 -3.42 -11.28 15.05
N GLY A 83 -2.65 -11.49 16.10
CA GLY A 83 -1.35 -12.18 16.00
C GLY A 83 -1.51 -13.69 15.95
N GLY A 84 -0.38 -14.39 16.08
CA GLY A 84 -0.33 -15.85 16.08
C GLY A 84 0.57 -16.38 14.97
N ASN A 85 0.48 -17.68 14.72
CA ASN A 85 1.28 -18.36 13.70
C ASN A 85 0.60 -18.39 12.32
N GLU A 86 -0.72 -18.17 12.26
CA GLU A 86 -1.51 -18.14 11.03
C GLU A 86 -2.60 -17.04 11.10
N PRO A 87 -3.01 -16.46 9.95
CA PRO A 87 -4.10 -15.48 9.92
C PRO A 87 -5.39 -16.08 10.47
N CYS A 88 -6.11 -15.35 11.32
CA CYS A 88 -7.29 -15.89 12.01
C CYS A 88 -8.51 -16.19 11.11
N GLY A 89 -8.47 -15.84 9.83
CA GLY A 89 -9.57 -16.03 8.87
C GLY A 89 -10.84 -15.19 9.07
N GLY A 90 -11.06 -14.59 10.25
CA GLY A 90 -12.35 -13.97 10.60
C GLY A 90 -12.34 -12.48 10.93
N CYS A 91 -11.19 -11.80 10.96
CA CYS A 91 -11.15 -10.34 11.11
C CYS A 91 -11.32 -9.62 9.77
N ASP A 92 -11.75 -8.36 9.78
CA ASP A 92 -12.02 -7.58 8.56
C ASP A 92 -10.86 -7.61 7.56
N SER A 93 -9.62 -7.46 8.03
CA SER A 93 -8.43 -7.50 7.18
C SER A 93 -8.20 -8.88 6.54
N CYS A 94 -8.50 -9.97 7.25
CA CYS A 94 -8.45 -11.32 6.67
C CYS A 94 -9.51 -11.50 5.58
N ILE A 95 -10.73 -11.01 5.84
CA ILE A 95 -11.86 -11.11 4.90
C ILE A 95 -11.55 -10.32 3.62
N LEU A 96 -11.07 -9.08 3.75
CA LEU A 96 -10.69 -8.24 2.60
C LEU A 96 -9.53 -8.85 1.80
N ARG A 97 -8.53 -9.40 2.49
CA ARG A 97 -7.41 -10.09 1.83
C ARG A 97 -7.87 -11.32 1.05
N ALA A 98 -8.68 -12.18 1.69
CA ALA A 98 -9.22 -13.38 1.06
C ALA A 98 -10.06 -13.03 -0.18
N LYS A 99 -10.95 -12.04 -0.07
CA LYS A 99 -11.75 -11.52 -1.18
C LYS A 99 -10.87 -10.99 -2.32
N GLY A 100 -9.82 -10.24 -2.02
CA GLY A 100 -8.90 -9.73 -3.03
C GLY A 100 -8.23 -10.84 -3.85
N TYR A 101 -7.79 -11.92 -3.20
CA TYR A 101 -7.20 -13.06 -3.90
C TYR A 101 -8.22 -13.91 -4.66
N GLU A 102 -9.42 -14.07 -4.11
CA GLU A 102 -10.54 -14.73 -4.79
C GLU A 102 -10.88 -14.01 -6.10
N GLU A 103 -11.04 -12.68 -6.05
CA GLU A 103 -11.35 -11.84 -7.22
C GLU A 103 -10.20 -11.79 -8.23
N ALA A 104 -8.94 -11.81 -7.77
CA ALA A 104 -7.76 -11.85 -8.63
C ALA A 104 -7.52 -13.22 -9.30
N GLY A 105 -8.23 -14.27 -8.87
CA GLY A 105 -8.20 -15.59 -9.51
C GLY A 105 -6.91 -16.39 -9.29
N PHE A 106 -6.17 -16.13 -8.21
CA PHE A 106 -5.00 -16.95 -7.85
C PHE A 106 -4.82 -17.05 -6.32
N PRO A 107 -4.21 -18.14 -5.80
CA PRO A 107 -4.15 -18.38 -4.37
C PRO A 107 -3.25 -17.38 -3.64
N ASP A 108 -3.62 -17.05 -2.39
CA ASP A 108 -2.83 -16.19 -1.51
C ASP A 108 -1.44 -16.81 -1.22
N PRO A 109 -0.33 -16.17 -1.60
CA PRO A 109 1.02 -16.71 -1.40
C PRO A 109 1.35 -17.04 0.06
N LEU A 110 0.81 -16.28 1.02
CA LEU A 110 0.99 -16.58 2.45
C LEU A 110 0.30 -17.89 2.83
N LEU A 111 -0.94 -18.10 2.38
CA LEU A 111 -1.68 -19.32 2.67
C LEU A 111 -1.08 -20.53 1.96
N VAL A 112 -0.58 -20.36 0.73
CA VAL A 112 0.17 -21.42 0.01
C VAL A 112 1.39 -21.84 0.83
N LYS A 113 2.21 -20.88 1.30
CA LYS A 113 3.38 -21.16 2.12
C LYS A 113 3.06 -21.86 3.44
N LEU A 114 1.90 -21.56 4.04
CA LEU A 114 1.42 -22.21 5.26
C LEU A 114 0.73 -23.56 5.01
N GLY A 115 0.55 -23.98 3.76
CA GLY A 115 -0.18 -25.21 3.40
C GLY A 115 -1.69 -25.13 3.66
N LYS A 116 -2.29 -23.95 3.43
CA LYS A 116 -3.70 -23.63 3.72
C LYS A 116 -4.50 -23.12 2.51
N ALA A 117 -3.88 -23.07 1.33
CA ALA A 117 -4.51 -22.63 0.08
C ALA A 117 -5.11 -23.81 -0.70
#